data_AF-A0A2V6F462-F1
#
_entry.id   AF-A0A2V6F462-F1
#
_cell.length_a   1.000
_cell.length_b   1.000
_cell.length_c   1.000
_cell.angle_alpha   90.00
_cell.angle_beta   90.00
_cell.angle_gamma   90.00
#
_symmetry.space_group_name_H-M   'P 1'
#
loop_
_entity.id
_entity.type
_entity.pdbx_description
1 polymer ?
#
loop_
_entity_poly.entity_id
_entity_poly.type
_entity_poly.pdbx_seq_one_letter_code
_entity_poly.pdbx_strand_id
1 'polypeptide(L)' 'MTPQFGAFTASELYCPKCKRAQPVREKLLLVLPSGELHEFLCVGCGSSLAKRTSSGPAVSAPAPAPPRSSARRRPLLG' A
#
# COMPACT_ATOMS: atom_id res chain seq x y z
N MET A 1 -13.51 0.82 26.21
CA MET A 1 -13.35 -0.61 25.89
C MET A 1 -12.15 -0.74 24.97
N THR A 2 -10.99 -1.13 25.49
CA THR A 2 -9.82 -1.44 24.68
C THR A 2 -10.09 -2.76 23.93
N PRO A 3 -9.84 -2.84 22.61
CA PRO A 3 -10.03 -4.09 21.90
C PRO A 3 -9.07 -5.14 22.46
N GLN A 4 -9.61 -6.26 22.94
CA GLN A 4 -8.84 -7.35 23.57
C GLN A 4 -7.96 -8.11 22.54
N PHE A 5 -8.22 -7.92 21.25
CA PHE A 5 -7.55 -8.60 20.14
C PHE A 5 -7.17 -7.59 19.05
N GLY A 6 -6.00 -7.76 18.44
CA GLY A 6 -5.53 -6.93 17.33
C GLY A 6 -6.24 -7.25 16.00
N ALA A 7 -5.70 -6.73 14.89
CA ALA A 7 -6.21 -7.04 13.56
C ALA A 7 -5.85 -8.49 13.16
N PHE A 8 -6.86 -9.30 12.83
CA PHE A 8 -6.64 -10.65 12.29
C PHE A 8 -6.20 -10.57 10.83
N THR A 9 -5.20 -11.35 10.45
CA THR A 9 -4.69 -11.53 9.08
C THR A 9 -4.74 -13.02 8.72
N ALA A 10 -4.84 -13.32 7.42
CA ALA A 10 -4.85 -14.71 6.97
C ALA A 10 -3.43 -15.29 7.07
N SER A 11 -3.25 -16.36 7.84
CA SER A 11 -1.97 -17.07 7.97
C SER A 11 -1.74 -18.09 6.85
N GLU A 12 -2.82 -18.72 6.38
CA GLU A 12 -2.79 -19.73 5.32
C GLU A 12 -3.94 -19.54 4.33
N LEU A 13 -3.67 -19.82 3.06
CA LEU A 13 -4.66 -19.82 1.98
C LEU A 13 -4.42 -20.99 1.02
N TYR A 14 -5.47 -21.44 0.35
CA TYR A 14 -5.31 -22.44 -0.70
C TYR A 14 -4.56 -21.83 -1.90
N CYS A 15 -3.47 -22.47 -2.30
CA CYS A 15 -2.70 -22.07 -3.48
C CYS A 15 -3.06 -22.98 -4.66
N PRO A 16 -3.62 -22.46 -5.77
CA PRO A 16 -3.98 -23.27 -6.93
C PRO A 16 -2.74 -23.83 -7.66
N LYS A 17 -1.57 -23.18 -7.54
CA LYS A 17 -0.31 -23.67 -8.11
C LYS A 17 0.30 -24.81 -7.30
N CYS A 18 0.33 -24.68 -5.97
CA CYS A 18 0.83 -25.73 -5.07
C CYS A 18 -0.21 -26.84 -4.79
N LYS A 19 -1.48 -26.61 -5.16
CA LYS A 19 -2.63 -27.51 -4.97
C LYS A 19 -2.86 -27.93 -3.51
N ARG A 20 -2.53 -27.05 -2.56
CA ARG A 20 -2.68 -27.29 -1.12
C ARG A 20 -2.80 -25.98 -0.36
N ALA A 21 -3.25 -26.05 0.90
CA ALA A 21 -3.13 -24.94 1.83
C ALA A 21 -1.65 -24.56 1.99
N GLN A 22 -1.35 -23.28 1.84
CA GLN A 22 0.00 -22.77 1.96
C GLN A 22 0.02 -21.56 2.88
N PRO A 23 1.09 -21.43 3.70
CA PRO A 23 1.32 -20.21 4.44
C PRO A 23 1.47 -19.05 3.47
N VAL A 24 0.94 -17.90 3.87
CA VAL A 24 1.00 -16.67 3.09
C VAL A 24 1.79 -15.59 3.81
N ARG A 25 2.44 -14.74 3.02
CA ARG A 25 3.02 -13.48 3.49
C ARG A 25 2.17 -12.34 2.97
N GLU A 26 1.87 -11.40 3.85
CA GLU A 26 1.19 -10.16 3.48
C GLU A 26 2.22 -9.14 2.97
N LYS A 27 1.89 -8.46 1.88
CA LYS A 27 2.72 -7.41 1.30
C LYS A 27 1.85 -6.19 1.01
N LEU A 28 2.25 -5.03 1.54
CA LEU A 28 1.63 -3.75 1.21
C LEU A 28 1.85 -3.45 -0.28
N LEU A 29 0.77 -3.24 -1.01
CA LEU A 29 0.78 -2.81 -2.40
C LEU A 29 0.68 -1.29 -2.53
N LEU A 30 -0.32 -0.69 -1.87
CA LEU A 30 -0.61 0.75 -1.98
C LEU A 30 -1.12 1.30 -0.65
N VAL A 31 -0.72 2.53 -0.35
CA VAL A 31 -1.34 3.36 0.68
C VAL A 31 -2.38 4.26 0.01
N LEU A 32 -3.62 4.18 0.48
CA LEU A 32 -4.78 4.96 0.03
C LEU A 32 -5.20 5.96 1.11
N PRO A 33 -5.93 7.03 0.76
CA PRO A 33 -6.48 7.96 1.75
C PRO A 33 -7.45 7.31 2.73
N SER A 34 -8.07 6.19 2.38
CA SER A 34 -9.00 5.44 3.23
C SER A 34 -8.34 4.28 4.00
N GLY A 35 -7.06 3.99 3.73
CA GLY A 35 -6.37 2.86 4.34
C GLY A 35 -5.30 2.24 3.44
N GLU A 36 -5.04 0.96 3.57
CA GLU A 36 -3.92 0.29 2.91
C GLU A 36 -4.39 -0.96 2.15
N LEU A 37 -3.92 -1.10 0.92
CA LEU A 37 -4.16 -2.28 0.09
C LEU A 37 -2.98 -3.22 0.22
N HIS A 38 -3.27 -4.44 0.65
CA HIS A 38 -2.33 -5.52 0.83
C HIS A 38 -2.65 -6.68 -0.11
N GLU A 39 -1.61 -7.45 -0.45
CA GLU A 39 -1.70 -8.69 -1.20
C GLU A 39 -1.09 -9.84 -0.40
N PHE A 40 -1.74 -11.00 -0.45
CA PHE A 40 -1.26 -12.23 0.15
C PHE A 40 -0.56 -13.06 -0.91
N LEU A 41 0.73 -13.32 -0.70
CA LEU A 41 1.55 -14.13 -1.57
C LEU A 41 1.81 -15.50 -0.93
N CYS A 42 1.67 -16.56 -1.72
CA CYS A 42 2.07 -17.91 -1.32
C CYS A 42 3.57 -17.91 -0.97
N VAL A 43 3.93 -18.39 0.22
CA VAL A 43 5.35 -18.48 0.61
C VAL A 43 6.09 -19.49 -0.26
N GLY A 44 5.45 -20.59 -0.65
CA GLY A 44 6.07 -21.66 -1.44
C GLY A 44 6.37 -21.29 -2.89
N CYS A 45 5.42 -20.69 -3.61
CA CYS A 45 5.57 -20.39 -5.04
C CYS A 45 5.49 -18.91 -5.42
N GLY A 46 5.20 -18.02 -4.46
CA GLY A 46 5.13 -16.58 -4.70
C GLY A 46 3.88 -16.07 -5.44
N SER A 47 2.93 -16.95 -5.79
CA SER A 47 1.69 -16.52 -6.46
C SER A 47 0.83 -15.65 -5.55
N SER A 48 0.18 -14.62 -6.09
CA SER A 48 -0.85 -13.92 -5.34
C SER A 48 -2.10 -14.78 -5.19
N LEU A 49 -2.59 -14.84 -3.96
CA LEU A 49 -3.72 -15.67 -3.57
C LEU A 49 -4.94 -14.83 -3.21
N ALA A 50 -4.73 -13.66 -2.61
CA ALA A 50 -5.80 -12.77 -2.21
C ALA A 50 -5.31 -11.33 -2.07
N LYS A 51 -6.25 -10.40 -1.95
CA LYS A 51 -6.03 -8.99 -1.67
C LYS A 51 -6.94 -8.56 -0.53
N ARG A 52 -6.46 -7.69 0.35
CA ARG A 52 -7.23 -7.12 1.46
C ARG A 52 -6.98 -5.62 1.55
N THR A 53 -8.03 -4.88 1.84
CA THR A 53 -7.93 -3.48 2.21
C THR A 53 -8.10 -3.36 3.72
N SER A 54 -7.10 -2.85 4.43
CA SER A 54 -7.22 -2.45 5.84
C SER A 54 -7.62 -0.99 5.90
N SER A 55 -8.58 -0.64 6.75
CA SER A 55 -8.86 0.76 7.06
C SER A 55 -7.75 1.30 7.96
N GLY A 56 -7.02 2.29 7.48
CA GLY A 56 -5.90 2.95 8.17
C GLY A 56 -6.20 4.43 8.43
N PRO A 57 -5.37 5.14 9.21
CA PRO A 57 -5.53 6.57 9.40
C PRO A 57 -5.37 7.28 8.05
N ALA A 58 -6.27 8.22 7.76
CA ALA A 58 -6.28 8.88 6.47
C ALA A 58 -4.96 9.61 6.21
N VAL A 59 -4.18 9.15 5.23
CA VAL A 59 -3.01 9.89 4.75
C VAL A 59 -3.48 11.06 3.89
N SER A 60 -3.22 12.27 4.35
CA SER A 60 -3.53 13.50 3.61
C SER A 60 -2.55 13.66 2.44
N ALA A 61 -3.04 14.09 1.29
CA ALA A 61 -2.21 14.32 0.11
C ALA A 61 -1.09 15.35 0.40
N PRO A 62 0.12 15.18 -0.15
CA PRO A 62 1.17 16.17 0.00
C PRO A 62 0.73 17.49 -0.64
N ALA A 63 1.04 18.61 0.02
CA ALA A 63 0.75 19.95 -0.48
C ALA A 63 1.36 20.15 -1.89
N PRO A 64 0.69 20.91 -2.79
CA PRO A 64 1.23 21.18 -4.11
C PRO A 64 2.60 21.86 -4.01
N ALA A 65 3.53 21.41 -4.84
CA ALA A 65 4.87 22.01 -4.90
C ALA A 65 4.77 23.51 -5.28
N PRO A 66 5.60 24.38 -4.69
CA PRO A 66 5.58 25.79 -5.03
C PRO A 66 5.94 26.01 -6.51
N PRO A 67 5.39 27.05 -7.17
CA PRO A 67 5.73 27.33 -8.55
C PRO A 67 7.22 27.64 -8.67
N ARG A 68 7.89 26.99 -9.63
CA ARG A 68 9.29 27.30 -9.97
C ARG A 68 9.31 28.70 -10.56
N SER A 69 9.88 29.67 -9.83
CA SER A 69 10.03 31.04 -10.30
C SER A 69 10.93 31.03 -11.55
N SER A 70 10.32 31.25 -12.71
CA SER A 70 11.06 31.52 -13.95
C SER A 70 11.78 32.85 -13.76
N ALA A 71 13.09 32.76 -13.49
CA ALA A 71 13.97 33.91 -13.35
C ALA A 71 13.71 34.89 -14.48
N ARG A 72 13.11 36.03 -14.12
CA ARG A 72 12.80 37.13 -15.01
C ARG A 72 14.11 37.58 -15.64
N ARG A 73 14.34 37.24 -16.91
CA ARG A 73 15.45 37.77 -17.70
C ARG A 73 15.31 39.30 -17.67
N ARG A 74 16.16 39.98 -16.91
CA ARG A 74 16.27 41.44 -16.95
C ARG A 74 16.78 41.79 -18.35
N PRO A 75 16.04 42.58 -19.16
CA PRO A 75 16.64 43.17 -20.33
C PRO A 75 17.67 44.20 -19.85
N LEU A 76 18.89 44.11 -20.36
CA LEU A 76 19.89 45.16 -20.17
C LEU A 76 19.44 46.38 -20.98
N LEU A 77 19.31 47.52 -20.31
CA LEU A 77 18.99 48.82 -20.89
C LEU A 77 19.94 49.13 -22.06
N GLY A 78 19.36 49.63 -23.15
CA GLY A 78 20.06 50.37 -24.22
C GLY A 78 19.49 51.78 -24.29
#